data_AF-A0A528A151-F1
#
_entry.id   AF-A0A528A151-F1
#
_cell.length_a   1.000
_cell.length_b   1.000
_cell.length_c   1.000
_cell.angle_alpha   90.00
_cell.angle_beta   90.00
_cell.angle_gamma   90.00
#
_symmetry.space_group_name_H-M   'P 1'
#
loop_
_entity.id
_entity.type
_entity.pdbx_description
1 polymer ?
#
loop_
_entity_poly.entity_id
_entity_poly.type
_entity_poly.pdbx_seq_one_letter_code
_entity_poly.pdbx_strand_id
1 'polypeptide(L)' 'MAGSIDRVTRAAADAGLDIEIRRMGASTRTAEEAAAQCGCTVAQIVKSLVFQGETSGKLFLFLVS' A
#
# COMPACT_ATOMS: atom_id res chain seq x y z
N MET A 1 -3.05 20.02 7.35
CA MET A 1 -2.24 18.78 7.20
C MET A 1 -2.64 18.13 5.89
N ALA A 2 -1.69 17.62 5.10
CA ALA A 2 -2.00 16.94 3.83
C ALA A 2 -2.62 15.56 4.10
N GLY A 3 -3.63 15.17 3.32
CA GLY A 3 -4.33 13.89 3.46
C GLY A 3 -3.41 12.70 3.17
N SER A 4 -3.81 11.49 3.55
CA SER A 4 -2.99 10.29 3.28
C SER A 4 -2.74 10.09 1.78
N ILE A 5 -3.71 10.43 0.92
CA ILE A 5 -3.56 10.38 -0.55
C ILE A 5 -2.44 11.33 -0.99
N ASP A 6 -2.52 12.62 -0.62
CA ASP A 6 -1.51 13.63 -1.00
C ASP A 6 -0.09 13.22 -0.59
N ARG A 7 0.06 12.60 0.58
CA ARG A 7 1.37 12.13 1.06
C ARG A 7 1.92 11.00 0.19
N VAL A 8 1.08 10.04 -0.22
CA VAL A 8 1.49 8.93 -1.09
C VAL A 8 1.76 9.44 -2.51
N THR A 9 0.92 10.32 -3.05
CA THR A 9 1.13 10.93 -4.38
C THR A 9 2.47 11.65 -4.44
N ARG A 10 2.76 12.49 -3.44
CA ARG A 10 4.04 13.21 -3.40
C ARG A 10 5.23 12.26 -3.29
N ALA A 11 5.17 11.26 -2.42
CA ALA A 11 6.25 10.29 -2.26
C ALA A 11 6.54 9.52 -3.56
N ALA A 12 5.51 9.16 -4.33
CA ALA A 12 5.68 8.52 -5.63
C ALA A 12 6.33 9.45 -6.65
N ALA A 13 5.88 10.71 -6.73
CA ALA A 13 6.46 11.72 -7.62
C ALA A 13 7.93 12.01 -7.28
N ASP A 14 8.26 12.16 -5.99
CA ASP A 14 9.63 12.37 -5.50
C ASP A 14 10.53 11.16 -5.84
N ALA A 15 9.96 9.96 -5.95
CA ALA A 15 10.65 8.75 -6.39
C ALA A 15 10.71 8.57 -7.91
N GLY A 16 10.14 9.51 -8.70
CA GLY A 16 10.07 9.42 -10.16
C GLY A 16 9.12 8.34 -10.68
N LEU A 17 8.16 7.90 -9.86
CA LEU A 17 7.18 6.88 -10.23
C LEU A 17 5.92 7.54 -10.77
N ASP A 18 5.50 7.12 -11.97
CA ASP A 18 4.20 7.46 -12.53
C ASP A 18 3.18 6.43 -12.05
N ILE A 19 2.31 6.84 -11.12
CA ILE A 19 1.27 5.99 -10.54
C ILE A 19 -0.09 6.68 -10.58
N GLU A 20 -1.14 5.86 -10.68
CA GLU A 20 -2.52 6.33 -10.53
C GLU A 20 -3.08 5.87 -9.18
N ILE A 21 -3.47 6.82 -8.32
CA ILE A 21 -4.18 6.51 -7.08
C ILE A 21 -5.68 6.53 -7.36
N ARG A 22 -6.30 5.35 -7.30
CA ARG A 22 -7.73 5.18 -7.53
C ARG A 22 -8.49 4.97 -6.22
N ARG A 23 -9.66 5.62 -6.10
CA ARG A 23 -10.60 5.35 -5.01
C ARG A 23 -11.56 4.25 -5.46
N MET A 24 -11.54 3.11 -4.76
CA MET A 24 -12.45 1.99 -5.06
C MET A 24 -13.85 2.26 -4.53
N GLY A 25 -14.87 1.72 -5.21
CA GLY A 25 -16.29 1.90 -4.86
C GLY A 25 -16.78 0.98 -3.74
N ALA A 26 -16.10 -0.14 -3.51
CA ALA A 26 -16.39 -1.09 -2.44
C ALA A 26 -15.18 -1.28 -1.51
N SER A 27 -15.33 -2.14 -0.50
CA SER A 27 -14.27 -2.45 0.48
C SER A 27 -13.00 -2.98 -0.22
N THR A 28 -11.85 -2.64 0.35
CA THR A 28 -10.52 -3.14 0.00
C THR A 28 -9.75 -3.54 1.25
N ARG A 29 -10.46 -4.09 2.25
CA ARG A 29 -9.88 -4.38 3.56
C ARG A 29 -9.03 -5.65 3.52
N THR A 30 -9.41 -6.63 2.70
CA THR A 30 -8.60 -7.83 2.44
C THR A 30 -7.95 -7.78 1.07
N ALA A 31 -6.95 -8.64 0.85
CA ALA A 31 -6.26 -8.73 -0.44
C ALA A 31 -7.20 -9.25 -1.54
N GLU A 32 -8.12 -10.15 -1.20
CA GLU A 32 -9.14 -10.69 -2.11
C GLU A 32 -10.13 -9.60 -2.55
N GLU A 33 -10.62 -8.80 -1.59
CA GLU A 33 -11.50 -7.67 -1.89
C GLU A 33 -10.81 -6.64 -2.79
N ALA A 34 -9.55 -6.29 -2.47
CA ALA A 34 -8.76 -5.36 -3.27
C ALA A 34 -8.51 -5.90 -4.69
N ALA A 35 -8.15 -7.17 -4.83
CA ALA A 35 -7.91 -7.81 -6.12
C ALA A 35 -9.18 -7.79 -7.00
N ALA A 36 -10.33 -8.11 -6.40
CA ALA A 36 -11.62 -8.05 -7.09
C ALA A 36 -11.95 -6.63 -7.58
N GLN A 37 -11.74 -5.61 -6.76
CA GLN A 37 -11.98 -4.21 -7.15
C GLN A 37 -10.99 -3.72 -8.21
N CYS A 38 -9.74 -4.19 -8.18
CA CYS A 38 -8.71 -3.82 -9.15
C CYS A 38 -8.78 -4.64 -10.45
N GLY A 39 -9.57 -5.71 -10.51
CA GLY A 39 -9.63 -6.61 -11.67
C GLY A 39 -8.32 -7.38 -11.89
N CYS A 40 -7.61 -7.72 -10.81
CA CYS A 40 -6.33 -8.42 -10.84
C CYS A 40 -6.35 -9.68 -9.97
N THR A 41 -5.25 -10.43 -9.97
CA THR A 41 -5.09 -11.58 -9.07
C THR A 41 -4.60 -11.12 -7.69
N VAL A 42 -4.90 -11.89 -6.64
CA VAL A 42 -4.46 -11.58 -5.26
C VAL A 42 -2.94 -11.43 -5.14
N ALA A 43 -2.17 -12.22 -5.90
CA ALA A 43 -0.71 -12.15 -5.92
C ALA A 43 -0.16 -10.79 -6.41
N GLN A 44 -0.99 -9.97 -7.05
CA GLN A 44 -0.64 -8.61 -7.49
C GLN A 44 -0.99 -7.54 -6.45
N ILE A 45 -1.61 -7.90 -5.33
CA ILE A 45 -1.92 -6.99 -4.22
C ILE A 45 -0.79 -7.06 -3.20
N VAL A 46 -0.11 -5.94 -2.97
CA VAL A 46 0.97 -5.84 -1.98
C VAL A 46 0.42 -5.25 -0.67
N LYS A 47 0.67 -5.96 0.44
CA LYS A 47 0.48 -5.48 1.81
C LYS A 47 1.80 -4.90 2.32
N SER A 48 1.74 -3.68 2.86
CA SER A 48 2.84 -3.05 3.59
C SER A 48 2.67 -3.33 5.09
N LEU A 49 3.46 -4.24 5.63
CA LEU A 49 3.41 -4.63 7.04
C LEU A 49 4.61 -4.04 7.79
N VAL A 50 4.35 -3.36 8.91
CA VAL A 50 5.39 -2.79 9.75
C VAL A 50 5.53 -3.62 11.02
N PHE A 51 6.73 -4.10 11.30
CA PHE A 51 7.08 -4.84 12.51
C PHE A 51 8.19 -4.12 13.27
N GLN A 52 8.20 -4.26 14.60
CA GLN A 52 9.30 -3.81 15.44
C GLN A 52 10.11 -5.03 15.90
N GLY A 53 11.42 -5.00 15.69
CA GLY A 53 12.31 -6.06 16.17
C GLY A 53 12.38 -6.04 17.69
N GLU A 54 12.04 -7.15 18.32
CA GLU A 54 11.95 -7.27 19.78
C GLU A 54 13.25 -6.87 20.50
N THR A 55 14.39 -7.39 20.06
CA THR A 55 15.70 -7.09 20.71
C THR A 55 16.31 -5.79 20.21
N SER A 56 16.07 -5.41 18.96
CA SER A 56 16.77 -4.26 18.33
C SER A 56 16.00 -2.94 18.45
N GLY A 57 14.69 -2.98 18.70
CA GLY A 57 13.79 -1.84 18.64
C GLY A 57 13.60 -1.23 17.24
N LYS A 58 14.31 -1.75 16.22
CA LYS A 58 14.26 -1.23 14.84
C LYS A 58 12.92 -1.56 14.20
N LEU A 59 12.44 -0.66 13.33
CA LEU A 59 11.27 -0.90 12.51
C LEU A 59 11.68 -1.55 11.19
N PHE A 60 10.89 -2.54 10.78
CA PHE A 60 11.04 -3.30 9.55
C PHE A 60 9.77 -3.17 8.73
N LEU A 61 9.93 -2.81 7.46
CA LEU A 61 8.85 -2.82 6.46
C LEU A 61 8.96 -4.08 5.62
N PHE A 62 7.90 -4.87 5.61
CA PHE A 62 7.75 -6.03 4.74
C PHE A 62 6.72 -5.71 3.66
N LEU A 63 7.11 -5.91 2.41
CA LEU A 63 6.20 -5.87 1.26
C LEU A 63 5.88 -7.31 0.87
N VAL A 64 4.62 -7.70 1.03
CA VAL A 64 4.17 -9.09 0.84
C VAL A 64 2.98 -9.13 -0.10
N SER A 65 2.97 -10.06 -1.05
CA SER A 65 1.78 -10.42 -1.84
C SER A 65 0.81 -11.27 -1.02
#